data_AF-A0A6N3UTZ7-F1
#
_entry.id   AF-A0A6N3UTZ7-F1
#
_cell.length_a   1.000
_cell.length_b   1.000
_cell.length_c   1.000
_cell.angle_alpha   90.00
_cell.angle_beta   90.00
_cell.angle_gamma   90.00
#
_symmetry.space_group_name_H-M   'P 1'
#
loop_
_entity.id
_entity.type
_entity.pdbx_description
1 polymer ?
#
loop_
_entity_poly.entity_id
_entity_poly.type
_entity_poly.pdbx_seq_one_letter_code
_entity_poly.pdbx_strand_id
1 'polypeptide(L)'
;MSTLDEADRREYYRIDDVIALEITPLSAPQAASTEVLQDASPLFNLLSELHLSEFESQHLLRQISERDRTLSSYLKTLNKRVDLLSQVVAQTVLGKIGELQPVKLSEGGIEFEHANAYSPGTHLSIKLVLMPQALGLLLRAKVTHCTPRNGQFEIGTEFEAITDAQRQLLARYILQKQAQARRLAREQNEAAEEE
;
A
#
# COMPACT_ATOMS: atom_id res chain seq x y z
N MET A 1 30.77 -8.41 -1.21
CA MET A 1 29.65 -8.14 -0.29
C MET A 1 28.84 -9.41 -0.19
N SER A 2 28.56 -9.88 1.03
CA SER A 2 27.95 -11.19 1.27
C SER A 2 26.49 -11.19 0.81
N THR A 3 26.06 -12.23 0.12
CA THR A 3 24.65 -12.45 -0.28
C THR A 3 23.70 -12.53 0.92
N LEU A 4 24.23 -12.83 2.12
CA LEU A 4 23.49 -12.81 3.39
C LEU A 4 23.05 -11.38 3.79
N ASP A 5 23.90 -10.36 3.56
CA ASP A 5 23.53 -8.95 3.80
C ASP A 5 22.43 -8.47 2.83
N GLU A 6 22.40 -8.98 1.60
CA GLU A 6 21.34 -8.66 0.64
C GLU A 6 20.01 -9.35 0.97
N ALA A 7 20.05 -10.61 1.44
CA ALA A 7 18.86 -11.33 1.87
C ALA A 7 18.26 -10.68 3.12
N ASP A 8 19.07 -10.38 4.14
CA ASP A 8 18.62 -9.68 5.35
C ASP A 8 18.10 -8.27 5.05
N ARG A 9 18.73 -7.53 4.12
CA ARG A 9 18.20 -6.23 3.67
C ARG A 9 16.90 -6.35 2.89
N ARG A 10 16.70 -7.42 2.12
CA ARG A 10 15.42 -7.69 1.41
C ARG A 10 14.30 -8.05 2.38
N GLU A 11 14.60 -8.75 3.46
CA GLU A 11 13.65 -9.05 4.53
C GLU A 11 13.32 -7.82 5.38
N TYR A 12 14.28 -6.91 5.58
CA TYR A 12 14.09 -5.72 6.42
C TYR A 12 12.99 -4.75 5.93
N TYR A 13 12.66 -4.74 4.64
CA TYR A 13 11.63 -3.84 4.06
C TYR A 13 10.36 -4.58 3.60
N ARG A 14 10.13 -5.79 4.11
CA ARG A 14 8.90 -6.55 3.86
C ARG A 14 8.05 -6.63 5.13
N ILE A 15 6.74 -6.69 4.93
CA ILE A 15 5.76 -6.98 5.98
C ILE A 15 4.79 -8.06 5.49
N ASP A 16 4.34 -8.89 6.42
CA ASP A 16 3.11 -9.64 6.26
C ASP A 16 1.94 -8.75 6.69
N ASP A 17 0.86 -8.74 5.90
CA ASP A 17 -0.32 -7.92 6.19
C ASP A 17 -1.60 -8.56 5.64
N VAL A 18 -2.75 -8.06 6.06
CA VAL A 18 -4.06 -8.41 5.49
C VAL A 18 -4.69 -7.15 4.93
N ILE A 19 -4.87 -7.10 3.62
CA ILE A 19 -5.32 -5.91 2.89
C ILE A 19 -6.46 -6.27 1.93
N ALA A 20 -7.26 -5.27 1.55
CA ALA A 20 -8.25 -5.47 0.48
C ALA A 20 -7.52 -5.37 -0.86
N LEU A 21 -7.68 -6.39 -1.71
CA LEU A 21 -6.91 -6.54 -2.93
C LEU A 21 -7.80 -6.99 -4.09
N GLU A 22 -7.68 -6.28 -5.21
CA GLU A 22 -8.30 -6.67 -6.49
C GLU A 22 -7.23 -6.68 -7.58
N ILE A 23 -7.18 -7.80 -8.32
CA ILE A 23 -6.15 -8.07 -9.32
C ILE A 23 -6.83 -8.20 -10.68
N THR A 24 -6.39 -7.40 -11.64
CA THR A 24 -6.91 -7.43 -13.01
C THR A 24 -5.76 -7.45 -14.02
N PRO A 25 -5.72 -8.42 -14.95
CA PRO A 25 -4.76 -8.40 -16.05
C PRO A 25 -4.88 -7.14 -16.91
N LEU A 26 -3.76 -6.52 -17.24
CA LEU A 26 -3.75 -5.37 -18.16
C LEU A 26 -3.80 -5.84 -19.61
N SER A 27 -4.55 -5.09 -20.43
CA SER A 27 -4.47 -5.24 -21.89
C SER A 27 -3.10 -4.79 -22.41
N ALA A 28 -2.71 -5.25 -23.60
CA ALA A 28 -1.41 -4.89 -24.19
C ALA A 28 -1.18 -3.36 -24.30
N PRO A 29 -2.16 -2.53 -24.70
CA PRO A 29 -1.99 -1.07 -24.68
C PRO A 29 -1.79 -0.50 -23.27
N GLN A 30 -2.51 -1.01 -22.28
CA GLN A 30 -2.35 -0.56 -20.89
C GLN A 30 -1.03 -1.00 -20.27
N ALA A 31 -0.52 -2.18 -20.67
CA ALA A 31 0.78 -2.67 -20.23
C ALA A 31 1.94 -1.84 -20.83
N ALA A 32 1.79 -1.38 -22.08
CA ALA A 32 2.80 -0.56 -22.76
C ALA A 32 2.80 0.92 -22.35
N SER A 33 1.72 1.41 -21.75
CA SER A 33 1.60 2.80 -21.31
C SER A 33 2.42 3.06 -20.03
N THR A 34 3.05 4.24 -19.94
CA THR A 34 3.69 4.76 -18.73
C THR A 34 2.80 5.73 -17.96
N GLU A 35 1.60 6.01 -18.47
CA GLU A 35 0.64 6.89 -17.79
C GLU A 35 0.12 6.24 -16.51
N VAL A 36 -0.35 7.10 -15.60
CA VAL A 36 -1.00 6.69 -14.35
C VAL A 36 -2.24 5.88 -14.69
N LEU A 37 -2.33 4.67 -14.12
CA LEU A 37 -3.50 3.82 -14.29
C LEU A 37 -4.76 4.53 -13.76
N GLN A 38 -5.88 4.30 -14.44
CA GLN A 38 -7.20 4.74 -14.01
C GLN A 38 -8.07 3.51 -13.81
N ASP A 39 -8.72 3.45 -12.65
CA ASP A 39 -9.70 2.40 -12.37
C ASP A 39 -11.02 2.70 -13.06
N ALA A 40 -11.81 1.65 -13.30
CA ALA A 40 -13.19 1.79 -13.78
C ALA A 40 -14.10 2.50 -12.76
N SER A 41 -13.78 2.45 -11.46
CA SER A 41 -14.49 3.16 -10.40
C SER A 41 -13.95 4.59 -10.23
N PRO A 42 -14.74 5.63 -10.57
CA PRO A 42 -14.31 7.02 -10.34
C PRO A 42 -14.06 7.32 -8.85
N LEU A 43 -14.80 6.65 -7.95
CA LEU A 43 -14.63 6.82 -6.51
C LEU A 43 -13.27 6.30 -6.02
N PHE A 44 -12.75 5.22 -6.61
CA PHE A 44 -11.42 4.73 -6.24
C PHE A 44 -10.31 5.66 -6.72
N ASN A 45 -10.46 6.21 -7.93
CA ASN A 45 -9.51 7.19 -8.48
C ASN A 45 -9.46 8.44 -7.58
N LEU A 46 -10.62 8.97 -7.17
CA LEU A 46 -10.70 10.10 -6.24
C LEU A 46 -10.07 9.80 -4.87
N LEU A 47 -10.30 8.60 -4.32
CA LEU A 47 -9.70 8.18 -3.06
C LEU A 47 -8.16 8.13 -3.16
N SER A 48 -7.63 7.58 -4.26
CA SER A 48 -6.19 7.48 -4.51
C SER A 48 -5.57 8.88 -4.68
N GLU A 49 -6.21 9.74 -5.46
CA GLU A 49 -5.77 11.14 -5.68
C GLU A 49 -5.78 11.94 -4.37
N LEU A 50 -6.80 11.77 -3.53
CA LEU A 50 -6.91 12.45 -2.24
C LEU A 50 -5.73 12.12 -1.33
N HIS A 51 -5.39 10.84 -1.20
CA HIS A 51 -4.26 10.41 -0.35
C HIS A 51 -2.91 10.84 -0.89
N LEU A 52 -2.73 10.83 -2.22
CA LEU A 52 -1.52 11.36 -2.84
C LEU A 52 -1.37 12.86 -2.58
N SER A 53 -2.43 13.64 -2.79
CA SER A 53 -2.45 15.08 -2.54
C SER A 53 -2.18 15.41 -1.06
N GLU A 54 -2.79 14.65 -0.14
CA GLU A 54 -2.54 14.78 1.29
C GLU A 54 -1.06 14.57 1.61
N PHE A 55 -0.45 13.51 1.07
CA PHE A 55 0.96 13.18 1.26
C PHE A 55 1.90 14.29 0.77
N GLU A 56 1.68 14.77 -0.46
CA GLU A 56 2.49 15.82 -1.08
C GLU A 56 2.40 17.15 -0.30
N SER A 57 1.24 17.46 0.29
CA SER A 57 1.03 18.69 1.05
C SER A 57 1.78 18.75 2.39
N GLN A 58 2.26 17.62 2.92
CA GLN A 58 2.82 17.55 4.28
C GLN A 58 4.09 18.38 4.46
N HIS A 59 4.90 18.54 3.42
CA HIS A 59 6.07 19.41 3.50
C HIS A 59 5.69 20.88 3.65
N LEU A 60 4.64 21.33 2.93
CA LEU A 60 4.15 22.71 3.03
C LEU A 60 3.59 23.00 4.43
N LEU A 61 2.86 22.05 5.01
CA LEU A 61 2.33 22.19 6.38
C LEU A 61 3.45 22.32 7.42
N ARG A 62 4.59 21.63 7.23
CA ARG A 62 5.78 21.77 8.08
C ARG A 62 6.38 23.17 7.98
N GLN A 63 6.57 23.69 6.77
CA GLN A 63 7.07 25.05 6.55
C GLN A 63 6.14 26.12 7.16
N ILE A 64 4.82 25.95 7.05
CA ILE A 64 3.85 26.84 7.69
C ILE A 64 3.96 26.77 9.21
N SER A 65 4.13 25.58 9.77
CA SER A 65 4.27 25.37 11.23
C SER A 65 5.46 26.08 11.84
N GLU A 66 6.53 26.32 11.07
CA GLU A 66 7.70 27.08 11.51
C GLU A 66 7.42 28.58 11.61
N ARG A 67 6.47 29.09 10.82
CA ARG A 67 6.14 30.53 10.72
C ARG A 67 4.95 30.93 11.59
N ASP A 68 3.89 30.13 11.60
CA ASP A 68 2.65 30.44 12.30
C ASP A 68 2.00 29.18 12.88
N ARG A 69 2.04 29.07 14.21
CA ARG A 69 1.47 27.95 14.95
C ARG A 69 -0.05 27.93 14.92
N THR A 70 -0.71 29.08 14.92
CA THR A 70 -2.18 29.19 14.92
C THR A 70 -2.72 28.76 13.57
N LEU A 71 -2.16 29.27 12.48
CA LEU A 71 -2.53 28.87 11.13
C LEU A 71 -2.25 27.37 10.91
N SER A 72 -1.09 26.88 11.36
CA SER A 72 -0.77 25.44 11.26
C SER A 72 -1.78 24.57 12.00
N SER A 73 -2.22 24.98 13.20
CA SER A 73 -3.22 24.23 13.97
C SER A 73 -4.58 24.19 13.27
N TYR A 74 -4.99 25.30 12.66
CA TYR A 74 -6.22 25.36 11.87
C TYR A 74 -6.14 24.45 10.63
N LEU A 75 -5.04 24.51 9.87
CA LEU A 75 -4.82 23.67 8.70
C LEU A 75 -4.77 22.17 9.05
N LYS A 76 -4.13 21.80 10.17
CA LYS A 76 -4.17 20.42 10.70
C LYS A 76 -5.59 19.96 10.98
N THR A 77 -6.44 20.85 11.50
CA THR A 77 -7.86 20.55 11.74
C THR A 77 -8.61 20.34 10.43
N LEU A 78 -8.33 21.14 9.40
CA LEU A 78 -8.90 20.94 8.06
C LEU A 78 -8.46 19.62 7.44
N ASN A 79 -7.16 19.29 7.48
CA ASN A 79 -6.65 18.00 7.03
C ASN A 79 -7.35 16.86 7.76
N LYS A 80 -7.50 16.95 9.09
CA LYS A 80 -8.20 15.91 9.85
C LYS A 80 -9.66 15.71 9.41
N ARG A 81 -10.36 16.78 9.02
CA ARG A 81 -11.71 16.69 8.46
C ARG A 81 -11.71 15.99 7.09
N VAL A 82 -10.72 16.29 6.25
CA VAL A 82 -10.52 15.61 4.96
C VAL A 82 -10.24 14.13 5.17
N ASP A 83 -9.38 13.75 6.14
CA ASP A 83 -9.09 12.36 6.47
C ASP A 83 -10.37 11.60 6.87
N LEU A 84 -11.23 12.23 7.68
CA LEU A 84 -12.51 11.63 8.09
C LEU A 84 -13.45 11.42 6.90
N LEU A 85 -13.50 12.36 5.96
CA LEU A 85 -14.26 12.20 4.72
C LEU A 85 -13.66 11.10 3.84
N SER A 86 -12.32 11.01 3.77
CA SER A 86 -11.63 9.93 3.07
C SER A 86 -12.03 8.57 3.63
N GLN A 87 -12.09 8.43 4.96
CA GLN A 87 -12.54 7.19 5.60
C GLN A 87 -13.98 6.81 5.24
N VAL A 88 -14.90 7.79 5.16
CA VAL A 88 -16.29 7.54 4.71
C VAL A 88 -16.34 7.07 3.26
N VAL A 89 -15.57 7.73 2.38
CA VAL A 89 -15.44 7.29 0.98
C VAL A 89 -14.87 5.89 0.94
N ALA A 90 -13.76 5.64 1.63
CA ALA A 90 -13.09 4.36 1.66
C ALA A 90 -14.01 3.24 2.18
N GLN A 91 -14.87 3.47 3.17
CA GLN A 91 -15.87 2.47 3.59
C GLN A 91 -16.88 2.13 2.47
N THR A 92 -17.27 3.14 1.68
CA THR A 92 -18.18 2.96 0.53
C THR A 92 -17.51 2.20 -0.61
N VAL A 93 -16.19 2.37 -0.77
CA VAL A 93 -15.42 1.69 -1.82
C VAL A 93 -14.92 0.32 -1.37
N LEU A 94 -14.53 0.12 -0.10
CA LEU A 94 -14.05 -1.14 0.49
C LEU A 94 -15.04 -2.29 0.29
N GLY A 95 -16.35 -2.05 0.46
CA GLY A 95 -17.38 -3.06 0.18
C GLY A 95 -17.50 -3.45 -1.30
N LYS A 96 -16.76 -2.78 -2.19
CA LYS A 96 -16.71 -3.02 -3.64
C LYS A 96 -15.31 -3.38 -4.14
N ILE A 97 -14.29 -3.25 -3.31
CA ILE A 97 -12.91 -3.66 -3.64
C ILE A 97 -12.77 -5.11 -3.19
N GLY A 98 -11.98 -5.89 -3.93
CA GLY A 98 -11.76 -7.31 -3.68
C GLY A 98 -11.47 -7.69 -2.22
N GLU A 99 -11.56 -8.98 -1.95
CA GLU A 99 -11.59 -9.51 -0.58
C GLU A 99 -10.31 -9.19 0.22
N LEU A 100 -10.48 -9.10 1.54
CA LEU A 100 -9.35 -9.03 2.47
C LEU A 100 -8.56 -10.34 2.37
N GLN A 101 -7.29 -10.25 2.05
CA GLN A 101 -6.41 -11.41 1.91
C GLN A 101 -5.02 -11.15 2.46
N PRO A 102 -4.32 -12.20 2.93
CA PRO A 102 -2.93 -12.08 3.37
C PRO A 102 -2.01 -11.77 2.20
N VAL A 103 -1.05 -10.88 2.43
CA VAL A 103 -0.05 -10.47 1.43
C VAL A 103 1.31 -10.32 2.08
N LYS A 104 2.37 -10.45 1.28
CA LYS A 104 3.70 -9.94 1.62
C LYS A 104 3.97 -8.68 0.81
N LEU A 105 4.15 -7.55 1.49
CA LEU A 105 4.28 -6.25 0.85
C LEU A 105 5.67 -5.64 1.07
N SER A 106 6.23 -5.03 0.02
CA SER A 106 7.44 -4.22 0.06
C SER A 106 7.25 -2.94 -0.78
N GLU A 107 8.22 -2.03 -0.74
CA GLU A 107 8.23 -0.85 -1.63
C GLU A 107 8.32 -1.22 -3.12
N GLY A 108 8.88 -2.40 -3.43
CA GLY A 108 9.16 -2.83 -4.80
C GLY A 108 8.15 -3.81 -5.39
N GLY A 109 7.22 -4.33 -4.59
CA GLY A 109 6.29 -5.35 -5.06
C GLY A 109 5.45 -5.97 -3.97
N ILE A 110 4.53 -6.83 -4.39
CA ILE A 110 3.57 -7.54 -3.54
C ILE A 110 3.47 -9.00 -3.96
N GLU A 111 3.37 -9.87 -2.97
CA GLU A 111 3.08 -11.30 -3.11
C GLU A 111 1.71 -11.59 -2.47
N PHE A 112 0.87 -12.35 -3.17
CA PHE A 112 -0.49 -12.68 -2.77
C PHE A 112 -0.90 -14.05 -3.32
N GLU A 113 -2.01 -14.60 -2.81
CA GLU A 113 -2.60 -15.83 -3.33
C GLU A 113 -3.78 -15.52 -4.27
N HIS A 114 -3.92 -16.28 -5.34
CA HIS A 114 -4.98 -16.05 -6.33
C HIS A 114 -5.48 -17.36 -6.96
N ALA A 115 -6.78 -17.40 -7.27
CA ALA A 115 -7.40 -18.59 -7.85
C ALA A 115 -6.91 -18.89 -9.28
N ASN A 116 -6.57 -17.85 -10.05
CA ASN A 116 -6.07 -17.98 -11.41
C ASN A 116 -4.54 -17.83 -11.44
N ALA A 117 -3.87 -18.69 -12.21
CA ALA A 117 -2.45 -18.55 -12.51
C ALA A 117 -2.20 -17.37 -13.46
N TYR A 118 -1.10 -16.64 -13.22
CA TYR A 118 -0.58 -15.65 -14.14
C TYR A 118 0.87 -15.98 -14.50
N SER A 119 1.18 -16.08 -15.79
CA SER A 119 2.54 -16.38 -16.25
C SER A 119 3.52 -15.26 -15.87
N PRO A 120 4.79 -15.55 -15.53
CA PRO A 120 5.82 -14.53 -15.41
C PRO A 120 5.87 -13.62 -16.64
N GLY A 121 6.03 -12.32 -16.41
CA GLY A 121 5.93 -11.29 -17.44
C GLY A 121 4.51 -10.76 -17.70
N THR A 122 3.47 -11.36 -17.11
CA THR A 122 2.11 -10.81 -17.20
C THR A 122 2.05 -9.48 -16.44
N HIS A 123 1.46 -8.45 -17.05
CA HIS A 123 1.23 -7.16 -16.41
C HIS A 123 -0.16 -7.12 -15.77
N LEU A 124 -0.20 -6.68 -14.52
CA LEU A 124 -1.38 -6.64 -13.67
C LEU A 124 -1.63 -5.20 -13.20
N SER A 125 -2.91 -4.84 -13.12
CA SER A 125 -3.41 -3.76 -12.29
C SER A 125 -3.64 -4.31 -10.90
N ILE A 126 -3.02 -3.70 -9.91
CA ILE A 126 -3.15 -4.03 -8.51
C ILE A 126 -3.85 -2.87 -7.82
N LYS A 127 -5.13 -3.08 -7.49
CA LYS A 127 -5.92 -2.16 -6.69
C LYS A 127 -5.88 -2.65 -5.25
N LEU A 128 -5.35 -1.81 -4.36
CA LEU A 128 -5.15 -2.17 -2.97
C LEU A 128 -5.66 -1.10 -2.01
N VAL A 129 -6.13 -1.52 -0.83
CA VAL A 129 -6.47 -0.64 0.29
C VAL A 129 -5.76 -1.08 1.55
N LEU A 130 -4.91 -0.20 2.06
CA LEU A 130 -4.04 -0.43 3.20
C LEU A 130 -4.71 0.06 4.50
N MET A 131 -4.77 -0.83 5.49
CA MET A 131 -5.52 -0.63 6.73
C MET A 131 -4.59 -0.33 7.92
N PRO A 132 -5.00 0.49 8.92
CA PRO A 132 -6.37 0.96 9.17
C PRO A 132 -6.74 2.31 8.54
N GLN A 133 -5.80 3.01 7.90
CA GLN A 133 -6.05 4.35 7.34
C GLN A 133 -6.92 4.33 6.07
N ALA A 134 -7.18 3.15 5.54
CA ALA A 134 -7.90 2.91 4.30
C ALA A 134 -7.25 3.62 3.09
N LEU A 135 -5.91 3.61 3.07
CA LEU A 135 -5.09 4.19 2.02
C LEU A 135 -5.27 3.38 0.72
N GLY A 136 -5.99 3.95 -0.24
CA GLY A 136 -6.20 3.36 -1.57
C GLY A 136 -5.05 3.68 -2.54
N LEU A 137 -4.53 2.66 -3.22
CA LEU A 137 -3.56 2.80 -4.31
C LEU A 137 -3.92 1.93 -5.51
N LEU A 138 -3.73 2.46 -6.71
CA LEU A 138 -3.76 1.72 -7.97
C LEU A 138 -2.34 1.66 -8.54
N LEU A 139 -1.80 0.46 -8.64
CA LEU A 139 -0.40 0.23 -9.05
C LEU A 139 -0.35 -0.72 -10.24
N ARG A 140 0.57 -0.46 -11.17
CA ARG A 140 0.96 -1.42 -12.19
C ARG A 140 1.99 -2.36 -11.60
N ALA A 141 1.90 -3.65 -11.90
CA ALA A 141 2.91 -4.62 -11.52
C ALA A 141 3.12 -5.67 -12.61
N LYS A 142 4.31 -6.29 -12.62
CA LYS A 142 4.62 -7.43 -13.47
C LYS A 142 4.83 -8.67 -12.64
N VAL A 143 4.26 -9.78 -13.08
CA VAL A 143 4.43 -11.08 -12.42
C VAL A 143 5.89 -11.52 -12.57
N THR A 144 6.52 -11.82 -11.44
CA THR A 144 7.90 -12.33 -11.38
C THR A 144 7.92 -13.86 -11.29
N HIS A 145 6.96 -14.44 -10.56
CA HIS A 145 6.79 -15.88 -10.42
C HIS A 145 5.33 -16.22 -10.07
N CYS A 146 4.95 -17.46 -10.36
CA CYS A 146 3.63 -18.02 -10.04
C CYS A 146 3.80 -19.51 -9.72
N THR A 147 3.50 -19.90 -8.48
CA THR A 147 3.70 -21.27 -7.96
C THR A 147 2.39 -21.82 -7.40
N PRO A 148 2.01 -23.08 -7.73
CA PRO A 148 0.82 -23.68 -7.13
C PRO A 148 0.97 -23.82 -5.61
N ARG A 149 -0.04 -23.43 -4.85
CA ARG A 149 -0.07 -23.50 -3.38
C ARG A 149 -1.50 -23.71 -2.89
N ASN A 150 -1.74 -24.78 -2.10
CA ASN A 150 -3.04 -25.07 -1.47
C ASN A 150 -4.27 -25.03 -2.41
N GLY A 151 -4.12 -25.43 -3.67
CA GLY A 151 -5.22 -25.39 -4.66
C GLY A 151 -5.45 -24.01 -5.30
N GLN A 152 -4.62 -23.02 -4.97
CA GLN A 152 -4.52 -21.71 -5.61
C GLN A 152 -3.08 -21.52 -6.16
N PHE A 153 -2.73 -20.27 -6.47
CA PHE A 153 -1.40 -19.88 -6.90
C PHE A 153 -0.86 -18.77 -6.00
N GLU A 154 0.35 -18.94 -5.50
CA GLU A 154 1.13 -17.86 -4.90
C GLU A 154 1.82 -17.10 -6.03
N ILE A 155 1.60 -15.78 -6.08
CA ILE A 155 2.02 -14.93 -7.18
C ILE A 155 2.83 -13.77 -6.61
N GLY A 156 4.11 -13.71 -6.96
CA GLY A 156 4.96 -12.57 -6.64
C GLY A 156 5.04 -11.60 -7.79
N THR A 157 4.88 -10.32 -7.50
CA THR A 157 4.92 -9.24 -8.49
C THR A 157 5.94 -8.17 -8.13
N GLU A 158 6.44 -7.47 -9.14
CA GLU A 158 7.23 -6.24 -8.99
C GLU A 158 6.42 -5.04 -9.49
N PHE A 159 6.40 -3.93 -8.75
CA PHE A 159 5.71 -2.71 -9.16
C PHE A 159 6.46 -2.05 -10.33
N GLU A 160 5.71 -1.52 -11.28
CA GLU A 160 6.23 -0.86 -12.48
C GLU A 160 5.71 0.57 -12.58
N ALA A 161 6.57 1.49 -13.04
CA ALA A 161 6.24 2.90 -13.25
C ALA A 161 5.58 3.58 -12.03
N ILE A 162 5.91 3.14 -10.81
CA ILE A 162 5.42 3.74 -9.57
C ILE A 162 6.01 5.15 -9.40
N THR A 163 5.17 6.13 -9.03
CA THR A 163 5.65 7.49 -8.76
C THR A 163 6.40 7.56 -7.43
N ASP A 164 7.24 8.59 -7.24
CA ASP A 164 7.94 8.79 -5.96
C ASP A 164 6.98 8.97 -4.79
N ALA A 165 5.84 9.65 -5.01
CA ALA A 165 4.80 9.81 -3.99
C ALA A 165 4.18 8.47 -3.59
N GLN A 166 3.82 7.62 -4.57
CA GLN A 166 3.28 6.29 -4.32
C GLN A 166 4.30 5.40 -3.58
N ARG A 167 5.57 5.42 -4.01
CA ARG A 167 6.64 4.65 -3.35
C ARG A 167 6.84 5.08 -1.91
N GLN A 168 6.89 6.39 -1.64
CA GLN A 168 7.06 6.92 -0.29
C GLN A 168 5.85 6.65 0.60
N LEU A 169 4.63 6.65 0.05
CA LEU A 169 3.42 6.22 0.75
C LEU A 169 3.52 4.76 1.20
N LEU A 170 3.92 3.85 0.32
CA LEU A 170 4.16 2.44 0.65
C LEU A 170 5.25 2.31 1.72
N ALA A 171 6.39 2.97 1.54
CA ALA A 171 7.51 2.95 2.49
C ALA A 171 7.05 3.39 3.89
N ARG A 172 6.31 4.50 3.95
CA ARG A 172 5.76 5.02 5.21
C ARG A 172 4.80 4.02 5.85
N TYR A 173 3.91 3.42 5.08
CA TYR A 173 2.97 2.43 5.58
C TYR A 173 3.69 1.21 6.18
N ILE A 174 4.67 0.67 5.44
CA ILE A 174 5.50 -0.47 5.86
C ILE A 174 6.20 -0.16 7.17
N LEU A 175 6.86 1.01 7.28
CA LEU A 175 7.54 1.44 8.50
C LEU A 175 6.58 1.58 9.68
N GLN A 176 5.36 2.09 9.46
CA GLN A 176 4.34 2.22 10.50
C GLN A 176 3.89 0.85 11.00
N LYS A 177 3.61 -0.09 10.10
CA LYS A 177 3.22 -1.47 10.43
C LYS A 177 4.31 -2.20 11.21
N GLN A 178 5.57 -2.12 10.76
CA GLN A 178 6.69 -2.72 11.49
C GLN A 178 6.86 -2.10 12.88
N ALA A 179 6.73 -0.78 13.01
CA ALA A 179 6.79 -0.12 14.32
C ALA A 179 5.63 -0.53 15.23
N GLN A 180 4.44 -0.80 14.69
CA GLN A 180 3.31 -1.34 15.45
C GLN A 180 3.57 -2.78 15.89
N ALA A 181 4.02 -3.66 14.99
CA ALA A 181 4.33 -5.05 15.30
C ALA A 181 5.41 -5.17 16.40
N ARG A 182 6.47 -4.36 16.33
CA ARG A 182 7.51 -4.30 17.36
C ARG A 182 7.00 -3.84 18.72
N ARG A 183 5.99 -2.97 18.77
CA ARG A 183 5.37 -2.54 20.03
C ARG A 183 4.54 -3.67 20.65
N LEU A 184 3.69 -4.30 19.85
CA LEU A 184 2.86 -5.43 20.28
C LEU A 184 3.71 -6.61 20.78
N ALA A 185 4.81 -6.93 20.09
CA ALA A 185 5.71 -8.01 20.50
C ALA A 185 6.39 -7.73 21.85
N ARG A 186 6.71 -6.47 22.16
CA ARG A 186 7.27 -6.09 23.46
C ARG A 186 6.23 -6.19 24.58
N GLU A 187 5.02 -5.67 24.34
CA GLU A 187 3.92 -5.75 25.30
C GLU A 187 3.55 -7.21 25.62
N GLN A 188 3.58 -8.10 24.62
CA GLN A 188 3.34 -9.54 24.83
C GLN A 188 4.45 -10.21 25.65
N ASN A 189 5.71 -9.86 25.40
CA ASN A 189 6.83 -10.40 26.18
C ASN A 189 6.80 -9.89 27.62
N GLU A 190 6.50 -8.61 27.85
CA GLU A 190 6.35 -8.04 29.19
C GLU A 190 5.20 -8.71 29.96
N ALA A 191 4.06 -8.94 29.32
CA ALA A 191 2.94 -9.65 29.94
C ALA A 191 3.26 -11.14 30.25
N ALA A 192 4.07 -11.80 29.42
CA ALA A 192 4.48 -13.18 29.64
C ALA A 192 5.58 -13.35 30.71
N GLU A 193 6.30 -12.29 31.06
CA GLU A 193 7.28 -12.27 32.16
C GLU A 193 6.64 -11.96 33.53
N GLU A 194 5.42 -11.41 33.54
CA GLU A 194 4.64 -11.10 34.75
C GLU A 194 3.70 -12.24 35.22
N GLU A 195 3.50 -13.28 34.39
CA GLU A 195 2.78 -14.53 34.72
C GLU A 195 3.71 -15.64 35.25
#